data_AF-A0A2A2ZB26-F1
#
_entry.id   AF-A0A2A2ZB26-F1
#
_cell.length_a   1.000
_cell.length_b   1.000
_cell.length_c   1.000
_cell.angle_alpha   90.00
_cell.angle_beta   90.00
_cell.angle_gamma   90.00
#
_symmetry.space_group_name_H-M   'P 1'
#
loop_
_entity.id
_entity.type
_entity.pdbx_description
1 polymer ?
#
loop_
_entity_poly.entity_id
_entity_poly.type
_entity_poly.pdbx_seq_one_letter_code
_entity_poly.pdbx_strand_id
1 'polypeptide(L)'
;MTSFRDPAYRDSIGSDRAFFSALFARRIPEVANGAIRVVDAVRDPGLYAKVAVAATVGGINAASTCIGQRGVRVHEVEALIPGERISVVNYDSDPAQYVVNALAVEIESADVVSTASRDIRVIVSVHNFATAIGRDARNVRLASDLTGWRIAICTARCTARRHIHPRFDSAAGVSVWETSTLSGRAARSSL
;
A
#
# COMPACT_ATOMS: atom_id res chain seq x y z
N MET A 1 6.67 14.63 10.05
CA MET A 1 5.60 13.67 9.74
C MET A 1 6.25 12.31 9.58
N THR A 2 5.90 11.39 10.47
CA THR A 2 6.64 10.17 10.83
C THR A 2 6.69 9.16 9.69
N SER A 3 7.90 8.76 9.31
CA SER A 3 8.17 7.74 8.28
C SER A 3 7.98 6.34 8.87
N PHE A 4 7.74 5.33 8.02
CA PHE A 4 7.83 3.90 8.37
C PHE A 4 9.04 3.51 9.25
N ARG A 5 10.15 4.27 9.18
CA ARG A 5 11.36 4.04 10.01
C ARG A 5 11.29 4.63 11.42
N ASP A 6 10.28 5.43 11.73
CA ASP A 6 10.08 6.01 13.05
C ASP A 6 9.50 4.95 14.01
N PRO A 7 10.17 4.63 15.14
CA PRO A 7 9.67 3.68 16.13
C PRO A 7 8.26 4.01 16.63
N ALA A 8 7.95 5.28 16.88
CA ALA A 8 6.64 5.70 17.39
C ALA A 8 5.52 5.42 16.38
N TYR A 9 5.84 5.51 15.08
CA TYR A 9 4.90 5.18 14.00
C TYR A 9 4.69 3.66 13.87
N ARG A 10 5.71 2.86 14.14
CA ARG A 10 5.56 1.40 14.18
C ARG A 10 4.73 0.93 15.37
N ASP A 11 4.84 1.60 16.50
CA ASP A 11 4.00 1.33 17.67
C ASP A 11 2.52 1.68 17.39
N SER A 12 2.25 2.75 16.62
CA SER A 12 0.87 3.05 16.19
C SER A 12 0.26 1.99 15.28
N ILE A 13 1.05 1.36 14.39
CA ILE A 13 0.60 0.23 13.55
C ILE A 13 0.15 -0.96 14.40
N GLY A 14 0.90 -1.27 15.47
CA GLY A 14 0.52 -2.33 16.42
C GLY A 14 -0.82 -2.05 17.12
N SER A 15 -1.06 -0.79 17.50
CA SER A 15 -2.33 -0.33 18.06
C SER A 15 -3.47 -0.42 17.03
N ASP A 16 -3.23 -0.01 15.79
CA ASP A 16 -4.21 -0.04 14.70
C ASP A 16 -4.65 -1.47 14.36
N ARG A 17 -3.71 -2.41 14.32
CA ARG A 17 -4.01 -3.84 14.14
C ARG A 17 -4.94 -4.35 15.25
N ALA A 18 -4.64 -4.05 16.51
CA ALA A 18 -5.45 -4.50 17.64
C ALA A 18 -6.87 -3.90 17.58
N PHE A 19 -6.95 -2.61 17.24
CA PHE A 19 -8.22 -1.92 17.02
C PHE A 19 -9.07 -2.60 15.94
N PHE A 20 -8.53 -2.84 14.74
CA PHE A 20 -9.29 -3.50 13.67
C PHE A 20 -9.58 -4.97 13.95
N SER A 21 -8.70 -5.67 14.67
CA SER A 21 -8.97 -7.05 15.09
C SER A 21 -10.23 -7.12 15.96
N ALA A 22 -10.32 -6.26 16.98
CA ALA A 22 -11.48 -6.20 17.85
C ALA A 22 -12.75 -5.75 17.10
N LEU A 23 -12.61 -4.77 16.20
CA LEU A 23 -13.75 -4.24 15.44
C LEU A 23 -14.29 -5.26 14.43
N PHE A 24 -13.42 -5.93 13.67
CA PHE A 24 -13.82 -6.94 12.69
C PHE A 24 -14.44 -8.14 13.39
N ALA A 25 -13.89 -8.59 14.54
CA ALA A 25 -14.48 -9.68 15.31
C ALA A 25 -15.91 -9.40 15.78
N ARG A 26 -16.30 -8.14 15.99
CA ARG A 26 -17.67 -7.78 16.36
C ARG A 26 -18.69 -7.95 15.22
N ARG A 27 -18.24 -7.90 13.96
CA ARG A 27 -19.14 -7.90 12.78
C ARG A 27 -18.96 -9.11 11.87
N ILE A 28 -17.78 -9.71 11.84
CA ILE A 28 -17.40 -10.78 10.91
C ILE A 28 -17.14 -12.07 11.72
N PRO A 29 -18.08 -13.04 11.71
CA PRO A 29 -17.97 -14.28 12.49
C PRO A 29 -16.68 -15.06 12.23
N GLU A 30 -16.18 -15.04 10.99
CA GLU A 30 -14.96 -15.71 10.56
C GLU A 30 -13.70 -15.09 11.21
N VAL A 31 -13.76 -13.82 11.61
CA VAL A 31 -12.70 -13.19 12.40
C VAL A 31 -12.86 -13.53 13.88
N ALA A 32 -14.11 -13.55 14.38
CA ALA A 32 -14.41 -13.87 15.78
C ALA A 32 -14.01 -15.31 16.17
N ASN A 33 -14.21 -16.27 15.27
CA ASN A 33 -13.87 -17.67 15.49
C ASN A 33 -12.42 -18.03 15.09
N GLY A 34 -11.66 -17.05 14.61
CA GLY A 34 -10.24 -17.22 14.24
C GLY A 34 -9.98 -17.87 12.89
N ALA A 35 -10.99 -18.12 12.04
CA ALA A 35 -10.81 -18.61 10.66
C ALA A 35 -10.09 -17.57 9.75
N ILE A 36 -10.23 -16.29 10.08
CA ILE A 36 -9.52 -15.17 9.46
C ILE A 36 -8.86 -14.37 10.59
N ARG A 37 -7.61 -13.94 10.37
CA ARG A 37 -6.92 -13.01 11.27
C ARG A 37 -6.59 -11.70 10.55
N VAL A 38 -6.63 -10.60 11.30
CA VAL A 38 -6.02 -9.34 10.86
C VAL A 38 -4.51 -9.47 11.08
N VAL A 39 -3.76 -9.40 9.99
CA VAL A 39 -2.29 -9.50 10.00
C VAL A 39 -1.68 -8.17 10.40
N ASP A 40 -2.14 -7.10 9.74
CA ASP A 40 -1.66 -5.76 9.98
C ASP A 40 -2.71 -4.72 9.56
N ALA A 41 -2.59 -3.49 10.06
CA ALA A 41 -3.43 -2.38 9.64
C ALA A 41 -2.71 -1.04 9.77
N VAL A 42 -2.96 -0.15 8.82
CA VAL A 42 -2.45 1.22 8.83
C VAL A 42 -3.58 2.21 8.60
N ARG A 43 -3.53 3.35 9.29
CA ARG A 43 -4.63 4.31 9.32
C ARG A 43 -4.14 5.74 9.18
N ASP A 44 -4.93 6.50 8.45
CA ASP A 44 -5.11 7.93 8.66
C ASP A 44 -6.47 8.09 9.39
N PRO A 45 -6.48 8.17 10.74
CA PRO A 45 -7.71 8.14 11.51
C PRO A 45 -8.73 9.19 11.05
N GLY A 46 -9.98 8.76 10.85
CA GLY A 46 -11.07 9.61 10.36
C GLY A 46 -11.00 9.94 8.86
N LEU A 47 -10.12 9.27 8.11
CA LEU A 47 -10.01 9.43 6.66
C LEU A 47 -10.01 8.08 5.95
N TYR A 48 -8.90 7.33 6.02
CA TYR A 48 -8.71 6.09 5.28
C TYR A 48 -7.88 5.10 6.08
N ALA A 49 -8.20 3.83 5.95
CA ALA A 49 -7.45 2.74 6.52
C ALA A 49 -7.24 1.63 5.50
N LYS A 50 -6.13 0.92 5.68
CA LYS A 50 -5.85 -0.31 4.94
C LYS A 50 -5.59 -1.44 5.91
N VAL A 51 -6.28 -2.55 5.73
CA VAL A 51 -6.28 -3.70 6.64
C VAL A 51 -5.89 -4.94 5.86
N ALA A 52 -4.79 -5.56 6.26
CA ALA A 52 -4.34 -6.84 5.71
C ALA A 52 -4.91 -7.99 6.52
N VAL A 53 -5.56 -8.94 5.84
CA VAL A 53 -6.15 -10.13 6.45
C VAL A 53 -5.58 -11.39 5.85
N ALA A 54 -5.51 -12.45 6.64
CA ALA A 54 -5.11 -13.78 6.19
C ALA A 54 -6.09 -14.83 6.70
N ALA A 55 -6.40 -15.81 5.87
CA ALA A 55 -7.11 -16.99 6.31
C ALA A 55 -6.16 -17.88 7.13
N THR A 56 -6.65 -18.43 8.23
CA THR A 56 -5.92 -19.41 9.04
C THR A 56 -6.22 -20.84 8.61
N VAL A 57 -7.32 -21.02 7.87
CA VAL A 57 -7.76 -22.29 7.28
C VAL A 57 -7.80 -22.17 5.76
N GLY A 58 -7.49 -23.28 5.07
CA GLY A 58 -7.52 -23.32 3.61
C GLY A 58 -8.93 -23.17 3.04
N GLY A 59 -9.02 -22.72 1.78
CA GLY A 59 -10.28 -22.63 1.03
C GLY A 59 -11.11 -21.36 1.27
N ILE A 60 -10.63 -20.42 2.07
CA ILE A 60 -11.29 -19.14 2.33
C ILE A 60 -10.47 -18.00 1.73
N ASN A 61 -11.12 -17.13 0.93
CA ASN A 61 -10.53 -15.85 0.56
C ASN A 61 -10.84 -14.81 1.65
N ALA A 62 -9.84 -14.50 2.47
CA ALA A 62 -10.03 -13.67 3.65
C ALA A 62 -10.58 -12.26 3.32
N ALA A 63 -9.99 -11.57 2.35
CA ALA A 63 -10.41 -10.23 1.97
C ALA A 63 -11.85 -10.24 1.43
N SER A 64 -12.18 -11.14 0.51
CA SER A 64 -13.53 -11.22 -0.06
C SER A 64 -14.59 -11.54 1.01
N THR A 65 -14.26 -12.43 1.97
CA THR A 65 -15.15 -12.76 3.08
C THR A 65 -15.38 -11.57 4.02
N CYS A 66 -14.33 -10.77 4.28
CA CYS A 66 -14.44 -9.56 5.09
C CYS A 66 -15.19 -8.43 4.39
N ILE A 67 -15.02 -8.30 3.06
CA ILE A 67 -15.74 -7.29 2.25
C ILE A 67 -17.23 -7.64 2.17
N GLY A 68 -17.54 -8.92 1.98
CA GLY A 68 -18.91 -9.41 1.80
C GLY A 68 -19.49 -9.05 0.42
N GLN A 69 -20.69 -9.55 0.14
CA GLN A 69 -21.36 -9.27 -1.14
C GLN A 69 -21.55 -7.76 -1.30
N ARG A 70 -21.07 -7.19 -2.42
CA ARG A 70 -21.17 -5.75 -2.72
C ARG A 70 -20.65 -4.84 -1.60
N GLY A 71 -19.70 -5.32 -0.79
CA GLY A 71 -19.10 -4.51 0.28
C GLY A 71 -19.95 -4.38 1.55
N VAL A 72 -21.07 -5.10 1.68
CA VAL A 72 -22.00 -4.93 2.81
C VAL A 72 -21.29 -5.08 4.16
N ARG A 73 -20.44 -6.09 4.34
CA ARG A 73 -19.77 -6.34 5.63
C ARG A 73 -18.75 -5.25 5.97
N VAL A 74 -17.94 -4.81 5.00
CA VAL A 74 -16.97 -3.74 5.26
C VAL A 74 -17.67 -2.40 5.51
N HIS A 75 -18.79 -2.12 4.84
CA HIS A 75 -19.57 -0.89 5.08
C HIS A 75 -20.23 -0.88 6.47
N GLU A 76 -20.65 -2.03 7.00
CA GLU A 76 -21.14 -2.13 8.38
C GLU A 76 -20.04 -1.85 9.40
N VAL A 77 -18.79 -2.21 9.10
CA VAL A 77 -17.64 -1.84 9.93
C VAL A 77 -17.32 -0.36 9.81
N GLU A 78 -17.33 0.21 8.59
CA GLU A 78 -17.17 1.66 8.36
C GLU A 78 -18.24 2.47 9.12
N ALA A 79 -19.47 1.98 9.22
CA ALA A 79 -20.54 2.64 9.96
C ALA A 79 -20.27 2.77 11.47
N LEU A 80 -19.40 1.93 12.03
CA LEU A 80 -18.96 2.02 13.43
C LEU A 80 -17.86 3.06 13.64
N ILE A 81 -17.23 3.55 12.57
CA ILE A 81 -16.17 4.58 12.61
C ILE A 81 -16.51 5.70 11.63
N PRO A 82 -17.34 6.67 12.04
CA PRO A 82 -17.77 7.75 11.16
C PRO A 82 -16.60 8.51 10.52
N GLY A 83 -16.65 8.68 9.20
CA GLY A 83 -15.67 9.46 8.43
C GLY A 83 -14.48 8.66 7.89
N GLU A 84 -14.29 7.41 8.33
CA GLU A 84 -13.15 6.60 7.90
C GLU A 84 -13.56 5.55 6.85
N ARG A 85 -12.84 5.51 5.71
CA ARG A 85 -13.02 4.50 4.65
C ARG A 85 -12.03 3.36 4.82
N ILE A 86 -12.47 2.12 4.64
CA ILE A 86 -11.65 0.93 4.91
C ILE A 86 -11.41 0.14 3.61
N SER A 87 -10.13 -0.11 3.29
CA SER A 87 -9.71 -1.04 2.25
C SER A 87 -9.18 -2.32 2.88
N VAL A 88 -9.83 -3.46 2.60
CA VAL A 88 -9.40 -4.78 3.09
C VAL A 88 -8.68 -5.53 1.97
N VAL A 89 -7.51 -6.07 2.27
CA VAL A 89 -6.65 -6.77 1.29
C VAL A 89 -6.12 -8.09 1.84
N ASN A 90 -5.81 -9.03 0.94
CA ASN A 90 -5.18 -10.28 1.33
C ASN A 90 -3.70 -10.04 1.63
N TYR A 91 -3.26 -10.48 2.81
CA TYR A 91 -1.86 -10.66 3.10
C TYR A 91 -1.29 -11.77 2.22
N ASP A 92 -0.05 -11.58 1.76
CA ASP A 92 0.74 -12.61 1.10
C ASP A 92 2.15 -12.65 1.68
N SER A 93 2.76 -13.84 1.71
CA SER A 93 4.16 -14.00 2.09
C SER A 93 5.11 -13.56 0.99
N ASP A 94 4.69 -13.65 -0.27
CA ASP A 94 5.43 -13.08 -1.39
C ASP A 94 5.26 -11.56 -1.39
N PRO A 95 6.34 -10.78 -1.25
CA PRO A 95 6.23 -9.33 -1.10
C PRO A 95 5.70 -8.64 -2.36
N ALA A 96 5.98 -9.18 -3.56
CA ALA A 96 5.44 -8.62 -4.78
C ALA A 96 3.92 -8.78 -4.80
N GLN A 97 3.41 -10.00 -4.58
CA GLN A 97 1.98 -10.28 -4.50
C GLN A 97 1.29 -9.49 -3.37
N TYR A 98 1.95 -9.32 -2.22
CA TYR A 98 1.38 -8.54 -1.12
C TYR A 98 1.25 -7.05 -1.49
N VAL A 99 2.24 -6.48 -2.19
CA VAL A 99 2.16 -5.11 -2.73
C VAL A 99 1.06 -4.99 -3.79
N VAL A 100 0.90 -5.97 -4.68
CA VAL A 100 -0.21 -5.99 -5.65
C VAL A 100 -1.56 -5.92 -4.94
N ASN A 101 -1.76 -6.81 -3.96
CA ASN A 101 -2.98 -6.85 -3.16
C ASN A 101 -3.18 -5.52 -2.44
N ALA A 102 -2.12 -4.95 -1.87
CA ALA A 102 -2.15 -3.68 -1.16
C ALA A 102 -2.43 -2.49 -2.08
N LEU A 103 -2.07 -2.47 -3.36
CA LEU A 103 -2.46 -1.34 -4.22
C LEU A 103 -3.94 -1.39 -4.63
N ALA A 104 -4.54 -2.59 -4.64
CA ALA A 104 -5.95 -2.83 -4.97
C ALA A 104 -6.38 -2.23 -6.34
N VAL A 105 -5.46 -2.25 -7.30
CA VAL A 105 -5.66 -1.83 -8.69
C VAL A 105 -5.08 -2.88 -9.61
N GLU A 106 -5.57 -2.92 -10.85
CA GLU A 106 -4.98 -3.79 -11.87
C GLU A 106 -3.60 -3.28 -12.27
N ILE A 107 -2.62 -4.18 -12.22
CA ILE A 107 -1.21 -3.92 -12.54
C ILE A 107 -0.75 -4.81 -13.70
N GLU A 108 0.28 -4.37 -14.43
CA GLU A 108 0.92 -5.13 -15.51
C GLU A 108 2.04 -6.03 -14.97
N SER A 109 2.88 -5.51 -14.07
CA SER A 109 3.94 -6.29 -13.40
C SER A 109 4.35 -5.68 -12.06
N ALA A 110 4.94 -6.50 -11.19
CA ALA A 110 5.59 -6.05 -9.97
C ALA A 110 6.96 -6.73 -9.84
N ASP A 111 8.02 -5.93 -9.79
CA ASP A 111 9.40 -6.39 -9.76
C ASP A 111 10.07 -5.98 -8.44
N VAL A 112 10.63 -6.96 -7.73
CA VAL A 112 11.49 -6.69 -6.58
C VAL A 112 12.82 -6.14 -7.07
N VAL A 113 13.02 -4.83 -6.91
CA VAL A 113 14.24 -4.13 -7.35
C VAL A 113 15.40 -4.42 -6.41
N SER A 114 15.12 -4.45 -5.11
CA SER A 114 16.11 -4.73 -4.08
C SER A 114 15.44 -5.24 -2.81
N THR A 115 15.78 -6.45 -2.39
CA THR A 115 15.32 -7.03 -1.13
C THR A 115 15.95 -6.35 0.08
N ALA A 116 17.21 -5.93 -0.03
CA ALA A 116 17.95 -5.30 1.07
C ALA A 116 17.36 -3.95 1.48
N SER A 117 16.97 -3.12 0.50
CA SER A 117 16.32 -1.83 0.75
C SER A 117 14.80 -1.91 0.77
N ARG A 118 14.23 -3.10 0.53
CA ARG A 118 12.79 -3.37 0.39
C ARG A 118 12.12 -2.49 -0.66
N ASP A 119 12.65 -2.53 -1.88
CA ASP A 119 12.15 -1.77 -3.02
C ASP A 119 11.42 -2.65 -4.00
N ILE A 120 10.19 -2.26 -4.32
CA ILE A 120 9.38 -2.85 -5.39
C ILE A 120 9.01 -1.78 -6.41
N ARG A 121 9.17 -2.13 -7.68
CA ARG A 121 8.64 -1.36 -8.80
C ARG A 121 7.35 -2.01 -9.27
N VAL A 122 6.30 -1.22 -9.42
CA VAL A 122 5.02 -1.67 -9.95
C VAL A 122 4.76 -0.96 -11.27
N ILE A 123 4.49 -1.73 -12.32
CA ILE A 123 4.10 -1.23 -13.62
C ILE A 123 2.58 -1.32 -13.74
N VAL A 124 1.96 -0.22 -14.11
CA VAL A 124 0.52 -0.11 -14.34
C VAL A 124 0.24 0.54 -15.69
N SER A 125 -0.96 0.31 -16.21
CA SER A 125 -1.44 1.02 -17.40
C SER A 125 -1.53 2.52 -17.13
N VAL A 126 -1.47 3.33 -18.19
CA VAL A 126 -1.62 4.79 -18.08
C VAL A 126 -2.95 5.18 -17.44
N HIS A 127 -4.00 4.40 -17.70
CA HIS A 127 -5.34 4.59 -17.13
C HIS A 127 -5.37 4.37 -15.62
N ASN A 128 -4.60 3.41 -15.11
CA ASN A 128 -4.57 3.08 -13.69
C ASN A 128 -3.52 3.85 -12.90
N PHE A 129 -2.61 4.59 -13.56
CA PHE A 129 -1.51 5.30 -12.90
C PHE A 129 -1.97 6.26 -11.81
N ALA A 130 -2.96 7.11 -12.10
CA ALA A 130 -3.48 8.06 -11.13
C ALA A 130 -4.17 7.37 -9.94
N THR A 131 -4.92 6.30 -10.20
CA THR A 131 -5.60 5.50 -9.17
C THR A 131 -4.61 4.77 -8.27
N ALA A 132 -3.55 4.20 -8.87
CA ALA A 132 -2.50 3.49 -8.15
C ALA A 132 -1.79 4.42 -7.15
N ILE A 133 -1.49 5.66 -7.55
CA ILE A 133 -0.93 6.69 -6.66
C ILE A 133 -1.97 7.13 -5.61
N GLY A 134 -3.20 7.39 -6.06
CA GLY A 134 -4.28 7.94 -5.25
C GLY A 134 -4.14 9.44 -5.00
N ARG A 135 -5.22 10.06 -4.52
CA ARG A 135 -5.22 11.49 -4.14
C ARG A 135 -4.17 11.75 -3.07
N ASP A 136 -3.34 12.78 -3.26
CA ASP A 136 -2.23 13.15 -2.38
C ASP A 136 -1.22 12.01 -2.12
N ALA A 137 -1.06 11.09 -3.09
CA ALA A 137 -0.26 9.87 -2.97
C ALA A 137 -0.66 8.95 -1.81
N ARG A 138 -1.92 9.06 -1.34
CA ARG A 138 -2.40 8.34 -0.15
C ARG A 138 -2.42 6.83 -0.36
N ASN A 139 -2.84 6.35 -1.53
CA ASN A 139 -2.97 4.91 -1.76
C ASN A 139 -1.60 4.23 -1.73
N VAL A 140 -0.63 4.77 -2.49
CA VAL A 140 0.73 4.24 -2.51
C VAL A 140 1.43 4.37 -1.15
N ARG A 141 1.18 5.44 -0.39
CA ARG A 141 1.71 5.62 0.97
C ARG A 141 1.15 4.56 1.92
N LEU A 142 -0.17 4.42 2.03
CA LEU A 142 -0.78 3.42 2.91
C LEU A 142 -0.40 1.98 2.49
N ALA A 143 -0.28 1.70 1.19
CA ALA A 143 0.22 0.40 0.73
C ALA A 143 1.69 0.18 1.12
N SER A 144 2.53 1.22 1.04
CA SER A 144 3.94 1.15 1.45
C SER A 144 4.06 0.92 2.95
N ASP A 145 3.27 1.63 3.76
CA ASP A 145 3.28 1.49 5.21
C ASP A 145 2.77 0.10 5.65
N LEU A 146 1.68 -0.39 5.05
CA LEU A 146 1.09 -1.69 5.36
C LEU A 146 1.99 -2.87 5.00
N THR A 147 2.73 -2.75 3.91
CA THR A 147 3.63 -3.83 3.42
C THR A 147 5.02 -3.70 4.03
N GLY A 148 5.42 -2.50 4.43
CA GLY A 148 6.78 -2.16 4.82
C GLY A 148 7.77 -2.18 3.66
N TRP A 149 7.27 -2.02 2.42
CA TRP A 149 8.06 -1.94 1.18
C TRP A 149 7.94 -0.55 0.58
N ARG A 150 9.02 -0.04 -0.02
CA ARG A 150 8.98 1.18 -0.84
C ARG A 150 8.44 0.82 -2.22
N ILE A 151 7.36 1.49 -2.63
CA ILE A 151 6.64 1.19 -3.86
C ILE A 151 6.86 2.31 -4.86
N ALA A 152 7.46 1.99 -6.01
CA ALA A 152 7.62 2.92 -7.13
C ALA A 152 6.62 2.57 -8.25
N ILE A 153 5.65 3.45 -8.49
CA ILE A 153 4.64 3.26 -9.54
C ILE A 153 5.15 3.82 -10.86
N CYS A 154 5.05 3.00 -11.90
CA CYS A 154 5.61 3.21 -13.23
C CYS A 154 4.56 2.85 -14.30
N THR A 155 4.68 3.38 -15.50
CA THR A 155 3.99 2.86 -16.70
C THR A 155 4.97 2.12 -17.61
N ALA A 156 4.51 1.42 -18.65
CA ALA A 156 5.41 0.74 -19.59
C ALA A 156 6.47 1.66 -20.21
N ARG A 157 6.11 2.92 -20.54
CA ARG A 157 7.06 3.95 -21.02
C ARG A 157 8.06 4.39 -19.94
N CYS A 158 7.69 4.16 -18.70
CA CYS A 158 8.42 4.46 -17.48
C CYS A 158 9.48 3.38 -17.13
N THR A 159 9.86 2.54 -18.09
CA THR A 159 10.97 1.57 -17.95
C THR A 159 12.19 1.93 -18.80
N ALA A 160 12.01 2.74 -19.85
CA ALA A 160 13.08 3.19 -20.72
C ALA A 160 13.65 4.52 -20.22
N ARG A 161 14.83 4.51 -19.57
CA ARG A 161 15.82 5.56 -19.17
C ARG A 161 15.54 7.10 -19.29
N ARG A 162 14.31 7.56 -19.52
CA ARG A 162 13.85 8.94 -19.68
C ARG A 162 12.37 9.02 -19.31
N HIS A 163 12.08 9.30 -18.05
CA HIS A 163 10.73 9.65 -17.59
C HIS A 163 10.75 10.06 -16.12
N ILE A 164 9.64 10.70 -15.73
CA ILE A 164 9.40 11.33 -14.44
C ILE A 164 8.81 10.30 -13.48
N HIS A 165 9.42 10.13 -12.30
CA HIS A 165 8.80 9.47 -11.16
C HIS A 165 8.67 10.47 -10.01
N PRO A 166 7.65 10.35 -9.14
CA PRO A 166 7.73 10.96 -7.82
C PRO A 166 8.88 10.28 -7.06
N ARG A 167 9.99 10.99 -6.85
CA ARG A 167 10.97 10.56 -5.85
C ARG A 167 10.31 10.68 -4.48
N PHE A 168 10.07 9.55 -3.82
CA PHE A 168 9.76 9.54 -2.40
C PHE A 168 11.08 9.70 -1.63
N ASP A 169 11.52 10.95 -1.47
CA ASP A 169 12.63 11.24 -0.56
C ASP A 169 12.07 11.41 0.86
N SER A 170 12.57 10.60 1.79
CA SER A 170 12.00 10.45 3.13
C SER A 170 12.14 11.71 4.00
N ALA A 171 12.90 12.69 3.54
CA ALA A 171 13.20 13.94 4.24
C ALA A 171 12.29 15.11 3.84
N ALA A 172 11.59 15.04 2.71
CA ALA A 172 10.81 16.15 2.18
C ALA A 172 9.48 15.63 1.64
N GLY A 173 8.43 15.70 2.45
CA GLY A 173 7.08 15.45 1.99
C GLY A 173 6.60 16.55 1.05
N VAL A 174 7.10 16.62 -0.19
CA VAL A 174 6.57 17.37 -1.34
C VAL A 174 7.07 16.72 -2.63
N SER A 175 6.19 16.59 -3.62
CA SER A 175 6.49 16.18 -4.99
C SER A 175 7.51 17.12 -5.66
N VAL A 176 8.74 16.66 -5.84
CA VAL A 176 9.71 17.32 -6.73
C VAL A 176 9.63 16.66 -8.11
N TRP A 177 9.17 17.43 -9.09
CA TRP A 177 9.16 17.07 -10.51
C TRP A 177 10.53 17.39 -11.11
N GLU A 178 11.53 16.53 -10.88
CA GLU A 178 12.86 16.72 -11.48
C GLU A 178 13.10 15.78 -12.68
N THR A 179 13.24 16.38 -13.85
CA THR A 179 13.79 15.75 -15.05
C THR A 179 15.29 15.55 -14.89
N SER A 180 15.71 14.45 -14.24
CA SER A 180 17.13 14.10 -14.22
C SER A 180 17.54 13.49 -15.57
N THR A 181 18.03 14.35 -16.47
CA THR A 181 18.98 13.93 -17.51
C THR A 181 20.26 13.49 -16.82
N LEU A 182 20.57 12.19 -16.88
CA LEU A 182 21.92 11.71 -16.65
C LEU A 182 22.80 12.25 -17.80
N SER A 183 23.32 13.47 -17.61
CA SER A 183 24.46 13.98 -18.37
C SER A 183 25.66 13.12 -18.01
N GLY A 184 25.93 12.12 -18.85
CA GLY A 184 27.24 11.52 -18.94
C GLY A 184 28.23 12.58 -19.43
N ARG A 185 29.33 12.74 -18.70
CA ARG A 185 30.59 13.42 -19.07
C ARG A 185 30.71 13.78 -20.56
N ALA A 186 30.82 15.06 -20.86
CA ALA A 186 31.51 15.55 -22.05
C ALA A 186 32.44 16.70 -21.64
N ALA A 187 33.64 16.68 -22.22
CA ALA A 187 34.83 17.43 -21.85
C ALA A 187 34.63 18.95 -21.87
N ARG A 188 35.27 19.64 -20.90
CA ARG A 188 35.63 21.06 -21.07
C ARG A 188 36.82 21.10 -22.01
N SER A 189 36.63 21.64 -23.21
CA SER A 189 37.71 22.20 -24.02
C SER A 189 37.47 23.71 -24.05
N SER A 190 38.36 24.43 -23.37
CA SER A 190 38.47 25.89 -23.38
C SER A 190 39.29 26.33 -24.59
N LEU A 191 38.71 27.18 -25.42
CA LEU A 191 39.35 28.33 -26.07
C LEU A 191 38.43 29.53 -25.88
#